data_AF-A0A6P9AW61-F1
#
_entry.id   AF-A0A6P9AW61-F1
#
_cell.length_a   1.000
_cell.length_b   1.000
_cell.length_c   1.000
_cell.angle_alpha   90.00
_cell.angle_beta   90.00
_cell.angle_gamma   90.00
#
_symmetry.space_group_name_H-M   'P 1'
#
loop_
_entity.id
_entity.type
_entity.pdbx_description
1 polymer ?
#
loop_
_entity_poly.entity_id
_entity_poly.type
_entity_poly.pdbx_seq_one_letter_code
_entity_poly.pdbx_strand_id
1 'polypeptide(L)'
;MNKLNKAVAAAQTFFSANPDHAEMRQNLAYYQMMVGVKDSDFVDLEAKPHMQDFHLGVSYYTEENPQAAILHLEKALDEYWAADIKCRALCEEPYNHDGYNYLDYNADFYEAFI
;
A
#
# COMPACT_ATOMS: atom_id res chain seq x y z
N MET A 1 -29.27 8.92 -2.16
CA MET A 1 -28.62 8.08 -3.19
C MET A 1 -27.66 7.14 -2.48
N ASN A 2 -27.97 5.84 -2.47
CA ASN A 2 -27.26 4.84 -1.66
C ASN A 2 -25.93 4.46 -2.34
N LYS A 3 -24.78 4.86 -1.77
CA LYS A 3 -23.43 4.62 -2.32
C LYS A 3 -22.80 3.35 -1.71
N LEU A 4 -23.55 2.25 -1.74
CA LEU A 4 -23.21 1.01 -1.04
C LEU A 4 -21.84 0.47 -1.46
N ASN A 5 -21.59 0.37 -2.77
CA ASN A 5 -20.30 -0.08 -3.32
C ASN A 5 -19.10 0.75 -2.85
N LYS A 6 -19.24 2.09 -2.76
CA LYS A 6 -18.17 2.96 -2.26
C LYS A 6 -17.94 2.79 -0.75
N ALA A 7 -18.99 2.51 0.01
CA ALA A 7 -18.88 2.24 1.44
C ALA A 7 -18.14 0.92 1.69
N VAL A 8 -18.46 -0.12 0.91
CA VAL A 8 -17.77 -1.41 0.96
C VAL A 8 -16.30 -1.26 0.60
N ALA A 9 -15.97 -0.58 -0.49
CA ALA A 9 -14.59 -0.34 -0.91
C ALA A 9 -13.79 0.45 0.13
N ALA A 10 -14.38 1.48 0.75
CA ALA A 10 -13.72 2.24 1.83
C ALA A 10 -13.47 1.38 3.07
N ALA A 11 -14.44 0.56 3.47
CA ALA A 11 -14.28 -0.39 4.58
C ALA A 11 -13.19 -1.43 4.29
N GLN A 12 -13.16 -1.95 3.06
CA GLN A 12 -12.14 -2.91 2.62
C GLN A 12 -10.73 -2.28 2.65
N THR A 13 -10.58 -1.07 2.11
CA THR A 13 -9.32 -0.31 2.11
C THR A 13 -8.80 -0.12 3.54
N PHE A 14 -9.66 0.32 4.47
CA PHE A 14 -9.28 0.48 5.87
C PHE A 14 -8.86 -0.85 6.51
N PHE A 15 -9.60 -1.93 6.26
CA PHE A 15 -9.32 -3.24 6.84
C PHE A 15 -8.02 -3.85 6.30
N SER A 16 -7.71 -3.68 5.02
CA SER A 16 -6.44 -4.12 4.42
C SER A 16 -5.23 -3.54 5.16
N ALA A 17 -5.30 -2.26 5.56
CA ALA A 17 -4.24 -1.61 6.34
C ALA A 17 -4.27 -1.95 7.84
N ASN A 18 -5.39 -2.45 8.36
CA ASN A 18 -5.62 -2.70 9.78
C ASN A 18 -6.25 -4.09 10.01
N PRO A 19 -5.53 -5.19 9.68
CA PRO A 19 -6.10 -6.54 9.65
C PRO A 19 -6.58 -7.05 11.01
N ASP A 20 -6.07 -6.48 12.11
CA ASP A 20 -6.44 -6.86 13.48
C ASP A 20 -7.65 -6.10 14.04
N HIS A 21 -8.22 -5.14 13.29
CA HIS A 21 -9.37 -4.36 13.74
C HIS A 21 -10.66 -5.20 13.72
N ALA A 22 -11.07 -5.69 14.90
CA ALA A 22 -12.16 -6.65 15.04
C ALA A 22 -13.53 -6.12 14.57
N GLU A 23 -13.86 -4.87 14.90
CA GLU A 23 -15.12 -4.23 14.51
C GLU A 23 -15.22 -4.06 13.00
N MET A 24 -14.12 -3.71 12.32
CA MET A 24 -14.13 -3.59 10.88
C MET A 24 -14.36 -4.95 10.19
N ARG A 25 -13.78 -6.03 10.73
CA ARG A 25 -14.06 -7.39 10.25
C ARG A 25 -15.56 -7.73 10.32
N GLN A 26 -16.22 -7.35 11.41
CA GLN A 26 -17.67 -7.53 11.57
C GLN A 26 -18.47 -6.68 10.57
N ASN A 27 -18.06 -5.43 10.35
CA ASN A 27 -18.69 -4.55 9.37
C ASN A 27 -18.60 -5.14 7.95
N LEU A 28 -17.45 -5.68 7.55
CA LEU A 28 -17.28 -6.33 6.25
C LEU A 28 -18.16 -7.57 6.10
N ALA A 29 -18.24 -8.41 7.14
CA ALA A 29 -19.16 -9.56 7.15
C ALA A 29 -20.63 -9.12 7.02
N TYR A 30 -21.01 -8.00 7.65
CA TYR A 30 -22.34 -7.42 7.47
C TYR A 30 -22.58 -6.95 6.03
N TYR A 31 -21.61 -6.25 5.42
CA TYR A 31 -21.69 -5.85 4.01
C TYR A 31 -21.89 -7.03 3.07
N GLN A 32 -21.21 -8.17 3.31
CA GLN A 32 -21.35 -9.38 2.49
C GLN A 32 -22.79 -9.95 2.49
N MET A 33 -23.55 -9.74 3.56
CA MET A 33 -24.92 -10.24 3.67
C MET A 33 -25.97 -9.28 3.09
N MET A 34 -25.59 -8.06 2.71
CA MET A 34 -26.53 -7.05 2.23
C MET A 34 -26.92 -7.26 0.77
N VAL A 35 -28.22 -7.16 0.48
CA VAL A 35 -28.75 -7.22 -0.87
C VAL A 35 -28.17 -6.09 -1.72
N GLY A 36 -27.57 -6.47 -2.86
CA GLY A 36 -27.00 -5.53 -3.82
C GLY A 36 -25.51 -5.24 -3.63
N VAL A 37 -24.89 -5.77 -2.58
CA VAL A 37 -23.42 -5.86 -2.50
C VAL A 37 -22.96 -7.05 -3.34
N LYS A 38 -21.89 -6.85 -4.11
CA LYS A 38 -21.22 -7.90 -4.87
C LYS A 38 -19.81 -8.11 -4.33
N ASP A 39 -19.25 -9.29 -4.54
CA ASP A 39 -17.85 -9.57 -4.19
C ASP A 39 -16.88 -8.58 -4.84
N SER A 40 -17.20 -8.10 -6.05
CA SER A 40 -16.43 -7.08 -6.76
C SER A 40 -16.41 -5.70 -6.08
N ASP A 41 -17.27 -5.45 -5.09
CA ASP A 41 -17.28 -4.19 -4.34
C ASP A 41 -16.23 -4.18 -3.21
N PHE A 42 -15.71 -5.34 -2.82
CA PHE A 42 -14.65 -5.50 -1.81
C PHE A 42 -13.27 -5.27 -2.46
N VAL A 43 -13.04 -4.04 -2.87
CA VAL A 43 -11.77 -3.60 -3.46
C VAL A 43 -11.01 -2.72 -2.49
N ASP A 44 -9.73 -3.00 -2.32
CA ASP A 44 -8.79 -2.09 -1.68
C ASP A 44 -8.39 -1.00 -2.69
N LEU A 45 -8.76 0.24 -2.39
CA LEU A 45 -8.51 1.40 -3.26
C LEU A 45 -7.08 1.91 -3.16
N GLU A 46 -6.33 1.49 -2.15
CA GLU A 46 -4.93 1.87 -1.93
C GLU A 46 -3.95 0.76 -2.35
N ALA A 47 -4.47 -0.40 -2.80
CA ALA A 47 -3.66 -1.49 -3.30
C ALA A 47 -2.78 -1.05 -4.47
N LYS A 48 -1.46 -1.20 -4.29
CA LYS A 48 -0.48 -0.94 -5.36
C LYS A 48 -0.29 -2.19 -6.21
N PRO A 49 0.03 -2.06 -7.52
CA PRO A 49 0.18 -3.20 -8.42
C PRO A 49 1.08 -4.32 -7.87
N HIS A 50 2.26 -3.95 -7.36
CA HIS A 50 3.23 -4.89 -6.80
C HIS A 50 2.76 -5.64 -5.54
N MET A 51 1.77 -5.11 -4.80
CA MET A 51 1.36 -5.71 -3.52
C MET A 51 0.73 -7.08 -3.71
N GLN A 52 -0.03 -7.29 -4.79
CA GLN A 52 -0.70 -8.57 -5.03
C GLN A 52 0.33 -9.69 -5.18
N ASP A 53 1.28 -9.55 -6.11
CA ASP A 53 2.34 -10.54 -6.30
C ASP A 53 3.27 -10.64 -5.08
N PHE A 54 3.51 -9.54 -4.37
CA PHE A 54 4.28 -9.58 -3.12
C PHE A 54 3.61 -10.48 -2.07
N HIS A 55 2.31 -10.30 -1.83
CA HIS A 55 1.58 -11.12 -0.87
C HIS A 55 1.53 -12.60 -1.27
N LEU A 56 1.32 -12.90 -2.56
CA LEU A 56 1.40 -14.28 -3.08
C LEU A 56 2.79 -14.88 -2.88
N GLY A 57 3.84 -14.12 -3.20
CA GLY A 57 5.23 -14.52 -3.00
C GLY A 57 5.55 -14.83 -1.54
N VAL A 58 5.08 -13.98 -0.61
CA VAL A 58 5.21 -14.21 0.84
C VAL A 58 4.43 -15.45 1.29
N SER A 59 3.22 -15.69 0.77
CA SER A 59 2.44 -16.91 1.06
C SER A 59 3.21 -18.16 0.68
N TYR A 60 3.69 -18.24 -0.57
CA TYR A 60 4.47 -19.38 -1.04
C TYR A 60 5.78 -19.57 -0.29
N TYR A 61 6.44 -18.47 0.09
CA TYR A 61 7.63 -18.53 0.92
C TYR A 61 7.31 -19.14 2.30
N THR A 62 6.21 -18.72 2.92
CA THR A 62 5.75 -19.24 4.23
C THR A 62 5.32 -20.70 4.17
N GLU A 63 4.80 -21.13 3.02
CA GLU A 63 4.43 -22.52 2.71
C GLU A 63 5.62 -23.40 2.29
N GLU A 64 6.86 -22.89 2.39
CA GLU A 64 8.08 -23.59 1.99
C GLU A 64 8.11 -24.02 0.50
N ASN A 65 7.46 -23.23 -0.37
CA ASN A 65 7.49 -23.39 -1.82
C ASN A 65 8.32 -22.28 -2.49
N PRO A 66 9.67 -22.37 -2.46
CA PRO A 66 10.54 -21.30 -2.93
C PRO A 66 10.44 -21.07 -4.44
N GLN A 67 10.15 -22.09 -5.25
CA GLN A 67 10.05 -21.95 -6.71
C GLN A 67 8.88 -21.06 -7.11
N ALA A 68 7.71 -21.24 -6.46
CA ALA A 68 6.56 -20.37 -6.69
C ALA A 68 6.78 -18.98 -6.08
N ALA A 69 7.42 -18.91 -4.91
CA ALA A 69 7.72 -17.64 -4.25
C ALA A 69 8.60 -16.74 -5.12
N ILE A 70 9.68 -17.26 -5.71
CA ILE A 70 10.61 -16.50 -6.56
C ILE A 70 9.86 -15.82 -7.71
N LEU A 71 9.02 -16.58 -8.43
CA LEU A 71 8.27 -16.05 -9.57
C LEU A 71 7.43 -14.81 -9.21
N HIS A 72 6.71 -14.89 -8.09
CA HIS A 72 5.86 -13.80 -7.63
C HIS A 72 6.66 -12.63 -7.03
N LEU A 73 7.71 -12.91 -6.26
CA LEU A 73 8.55 -11.88 -5.65
C LEU A 73 9.33 -11.08 -6.71
N GLU A 74 9.87 -11.73 -7.74
CA GLU A 74 10.55 -11.04 -8.85
C GLU A 74 9.58 -10.14 -9.61
N LYS A 75 8.39 -10.63 -9.92
CA LYS A 75 7.35 -9.82 -10.56
C LYS A 75 6.93 -8.62 -9.71
N ALA A 76 6.75 -8.82 -8.41
CA ALA A 76 6.43 -7.74 -7.48
C ALA A 76 7.55 -6.69 -7.44
N LEU A 77 8.81 -7.11 -7.52
CA LEU A 77 9.95 -6.21 -7.54
C LEU A 77 9.97 -5.32 -8.80
N ASP A 78 9.73 -5.89 -9.97
CA ASP A 78 9.65 -5.13 -11.23
C ASP A 78 8.54 -4.06 -11.19
N GLU A 79 7.36 -4.45 -10.69
CA GLU A 79 6.22 -3.54 -10.53
C GLU A 79 6.45 -2.49 -9.44
N TYR A 80 7.21 -2.84 -8.39
CA TYR A 80 7.59 -1.92 -7.33
C TYR A 80 8.48 -0.81 -7.87
N TRP A 81 9.50 -1.13 -8.67
CA TRP A 81 10.37 -0.11 -9.26
C TRP A 81 9.61 0.86 -10.16
N ALA A 82 8.67 0.37 -10.94
CA ALA A 82 7.80 1.23 -11.75
C ALA A 82 6.93 2.16 -10.89
N ALA A 83 6.49 1.70 -9.71
CA ALA A 83 5.75 2.52 -8.75
C ALA A 83 6.64 3.53 -8.02
N ASP A 84 7.86 3.14 -7.64
CA ASP A 84 8.87 3.99 -7.00
C ASP A 84 9.26 5.18 -7.89
N ILE A 85 9.57 4.91 -9.16
CA ILE A 85 9.91 5.97 -10.13
C ILE A 85 8.77 6.99 -10.26
N LYS A 86 7.51 6.52 -10.29
CA LYS A 86 6.34 7.41 -10.34
C LYS A 86 6.17 8.21 -9.06
N CYS A 87 6.41 7.59 -7.90
CA CYS A 87 6.37 8.26 -6.60
C CYS A 87 7.41 9.38 -6.53
N ARG A 88 8.62 9.12 -7.06
CA ARG A 88 9.74 10.05 -7.06
C ARG A 88 9.69 11.12 -8.14
N ALA A 89 8.84 11.00 -9.16
CA ALA A 89 8.80 11.92 -10.30
C ALA A 89 8.56 13.39 -9.92
N LEU A 90 7.96 13.66 -8.75
CA LEU A 90 7.73 15.01 -8.19
C LEU A 90 8.44 15.21 -6.84
N CYS A 91 9.28 14.27 -6.42
CA CYS A 91 10.11 14.48 -5.26
C CYS A 91 11.21 15.47 -5.65
N GLU A 92 11.32 16.55 -4.90
CA GLU A 92 12.53 17.36 -4.89
C GLU A 92 13.62 16.45 -4.34
N GLU A 93 14.49 15.95 -5.21
CA GLU A 93 15.70 15.22 -4.82
C GLU A 93 16.41 15.98 -3.69
N PRO A 94 17.22 15.31 -2.84
CA PRO A 94 17.92 15.98 -1.75
C PRO A 94 18.57 17.28 -2.24
N TYR A 95 18.22 18.40 -1.59
CA TYR A 95 18.67 19.71 -2.04
C TYR A 95 20.21 19.73 -2.07
N ASN A 96 20.78 19.78 -3.27
CA ASN A 96 22.21 19.89 -3.43
C ASN A 96 22.59 21.37 -3.22
N HIS A 97 23.05 21.71 -2.01
CA HIS A 97 23.57 23.04 -1.72
C HIS A 97 24.87 23.26 -2.52
N ASP A 98 24.77 23.92 -3.68
CA ASP A 98 25.92 24.37 -4.46
C ASP A 98 26.88 25.22 -3.58
N GLY A 99 27.93 24.57 -3.07
CA GLY A 99 29.01 25.24 -2.31
C GLY A 99 28.89 25.28 -0.79
N TYR A 100 28.01 24.49 -0.16
CA TYR A 100 27.98 24.33 1.32
C TYR A 100 27.93 22.87 1.81
N ASN A 101 28.41 21.91 1.00
CA ASN A 101 28.48 20.48 1.36
C ASN A 101 29.43 20.14 2.54
N TYR A 102 30.05 21.14 3.18
CA TYR A 102 30.86 20.97 4.41
C TYR A 102 30.08 21.29 5.69
N LEU A 103 28.85 21.78 5.57
CA LEU A 103 27.93 21.86 6.69
C LEU A 103 27.02 20.63 6.56
N ASP A 104 27.41 19.53 7.22
CA ASP A 104 26.47 18.47 7.62
C ASP A 104 25.48 19.04 8.65
N TYR A 105 24.76 20.09 8.26
CA TYR A 105 23.79 20.78 9.09
C TYR A 105 22.47 20.05 8.91
N ASN A 106 22.30 18.97 9.67
CA ASN A 106 20.98 18.42 9.93
C ASN A 106 20.23 19.43 10.81
N ALA A 107 19.64 20.44 10.18
CA ALA A 107 18.61 21.25 10.84
C ALA A 107 17.45 20.30 11.14
N ASP A 108 17.36 19.82 12.38
CA ASP A 108 16.12 19.24 12.86
C ASP A 108 15.00 20.28 12.68
N PHE A 109 13.78 19.80 12.39
CA PHE A 109 12.62 20.59 11.97
C PHE A 109 12.34 21.88 12.78
N TYR A 110 12.86 21.98 14.01
CA TYR A 110 12.79 23.15 14.87
C TYR A 110 13.64 24.34 14.41
N GLU A 111 14.76 24.11 13.72
CA GLU A 111 15.69 25.17 13.34
C GLU A 111 15.32 25.86 12.01
N ALA A 112 14.41 25.27 11.23
CA ALA A 112 14.00 25.80 9.92
C ALA A 112 12.98 26.95 9.98
N PHE A 113 12.40 27.24 11.16
CA PHE A 113 11.28 28.18 11.31
C PHE A 113 11.51 29.30 12.34
N ILE A 114 12.76 29.54 12.76
CA ILE A 114 13.12 30.72 13.58
C ILE A 114 13.79 31.78 12.70
#